data_AF-A0A8J5MU11-F1
#
_entry.id   AF-A0A8J5MU11-F1
#
_cell.length_a   1.000
_cell.length_b   1.000
_cell.length_c   1.000
_cell.angle_alpha   90.00
_cell.angle_beta   90.00
_cell.angle_gamma   90.00
#
_symmetry.space_group_name_H-M   'P 1'
#
loop_
_entity.id
_entity.type
_entity.pdbx_description
1 polymer ?
#
loop_
_entity_poly.entity_id
_entity_poly.type
_entity_poly.pdbx_seq_one_letter_code
_entity_poly.pdbx_strand_id
1 'polypeptide(L)'
;ETVNMTQVVRGVDSNGVLLVTVEVTGDVPYLPPGSVITLQPYNENYIQTGGGSLFATSIRTFSVGEYHLPYAWNQTISYDAQLGRMPYLVETLRADGLGSFYSNSQAELNLIVSTNISPGSPRDSCPSGFTLDKSGPYCRDNDECVTSTSRCSHGCTNTVGSYSCTCTPGYTLGPDGYTCQDVDECSMVNVCGPQQQCDNTPGSYTCTYTCRHGLRRTSSGTACEG
;
A
#
# COMPACT_ATOMS: atom_id res chain seq x y z
N GLU A 1 4.26 -7.41 -5.72
CA GLU A 1 3.73 -7.36 -7.09
C GLU A 1 2.62 -6.33 -7.12
N THR A 2 2.47 -5.60 -8.22
CA THR A 2 1.48 -4.52 -8.36
C THR A 2 0.81 -4.66 -9.71
N VAL A 3 -0.52 -4.52 -9.72
CA VAL A 3 -1.33 -4.48 -10.93
C VAL A 3 -1.77 -3.06 -11.17
N ASN A 4 -1.60 -2.59 -12.39
CA ASN A 4 -2.12 -1.33 -12.87
C ASN A 4 -3.34 -1.60 -13.75
N MET A 5 -4.44 -0.90 -13.48
CA MET A 5 -5.67 -0.98 -14.25
C MET A 5 -6.08 0.41 -14.71
N THR A 6 -6.37 0.56 -16.00
CA THR A 6 -6.95 1.77 -16.58
C THR A 6 -8.32 1.43 -17.16
N GLN A 7 -9.33 2.20 -16.79
CA GLN A 7 -10.68 2.10 -17.36
C GLN A 7 -11.07 3.44 -17.98
N VAL A 8 -11.52 3.41 -19.23
CA VAL A 8 -11.97 4.62 -19.95
C VAL A 8 -13.41 4.43 -20.39
N VAL A 9 -14.31 5.23 -19.80
CA VAL A 9 -15.73 5.28 -20.17
C VAL A 9 -15.91 6.33 -21.27
N ARG A 10 -16.44 5.93 -22.43
CA ARG A 10 -16.59 6.78 -23.64
C ARG A 10 -18.03 7.25 -23.89
N GLY A 11 -18.87 7.18 -22.87
CA GLY A 11 -20.29 7.49 -22.95
C GLY A 11 -21.11 6.29 -23.41
N VAL A 12 -22.27 6.57 -24.02
CA VAL A 12 -23.28 5.58 -24.40
C VAL A 12 -23.44 5.62 -25.93
N ASP A 13 -23.48 4.45 -26.57
CA ASP A 13 -23.68 4.35 -28.01
C ASP A 13 -25.15 4.60 -28.43
N SER A 14 -25.43 4.53 -29.73
CA SER A 14 -26.78 4.75 -30.27
C SER A 14 -27.82 3.72 -29.81
N ASN A 15 -27.39 2.58 -29.25
CA ASN A 15 -28.25 1.51 -28.77
C ASN A 15 -28.44 1.55 -27.24
N GLY A 16 -27.86 2.55 -26.55
CA GLY A 16 -27.94 2.64 -25.10
C GLY A 16 -26.87 1.83 -24.37
N VAL A 17 -25.83 1.33 -25.07
CA VAL A 17 -24.75 0.54 -24.46
C VAL A 17 -23.64 1.45 -23.97
N LEU A 18 -23.26 1.30 -22.70
CA LEU A 18 -22.12 2.00 -22.12
C LEU A 18 -20.82 1.45 -22.73
N LEU A 19 -19.99 2.34 -23.26
CA LEU A 19 -18.73 1.98 -23.89
C LEU A 19 -17.59 2.12 -22.88
N VAL A 20 -16.93 1.01 -22.56
CA VAL A 20 -15.80 0.97 -21.62
C VAL A 20 -14.61 0.24 -22.24
N THR A 21 -13.43 0.84 -22.14
CA THR A 21 -12.16 0.17 -22.47
C THR A 21 -11.40 -0.11 -21.19
N VAL A 22 -10.90 -1.33 -21.02
CA VAL A 22 -10.14 -1.76 -19.83
C VAL A 22 -8.77 -2.26 -20.26
N GLU A 23 -7.72 -1.75 -19.62
CA GLU A 23 -6.34 -2.21 -19.78
C GLU A 23 -5.80 -2.62 -18.41
N VAL A 24 -5.19 -3.80 -18.33
CA VAL A 24 -4.62 -4.36 -17.09
C VAL A 24 -3.20 -4.81 -17.36
N THR A 25 -2.25 -4.38 -16.53
CA THR A 25 -0.82 -4.72 -16.64
C THR A 25 -0.22 -5.00 -15.28
N GLY A 26 0.83 -5.81 -15.24
CA GLY A 26 1.53 -6.20 -14.01
C GLY A 26 1.33 -7.67 -13.64
N ASP A 27 1.91 -8.04 -12.51
CA ASP A 27 1.94 -9.42 -12.04
C ASP A 27 0.90 -9.65 -10.93
N VAL A 28 0.33 -10.85 -10.91
CA VAL A 28 -0.56 -11.32 -9.84
C VAL A 28 -0.06 -12.65 -9.30
N PRO A 29 -0.31 -12.95 -8.01
CA PRO A 29 -0.02 -14.25 -7.45
C PRO A 29 -0.73 -15.36 -8.23
N TYR A 30 -0.01 -16.44 -8.48
CA TYR A 30 -0.60 -17.63 -9.10
C TYR A 30 -1.65 -18.28 -8.18
N LEU A 31 -2.81 -18.60 -8.74
CA LEU A 31 -3.85 -19.38 -8.06
C LEU A 31 -4.08 -20.70 -8.81
N PRO A 32 -4.17 -21.84 -8.10
CA PRO A 32 -4.48 -23.13 -8.73
C PRO A 32 -5.84 -23.12 -9.47
N PRO A 33 -5.99 -23.86 -10.59
CA PRO A 33 -7.27 -24.01 -11.26
C PRO A 33 -8.38 -24.50 -10.32
N GLY A 34 -9.57 -23.89 -10.42
CA GLY A 34 -10.71 -24.20 -9.54
C GLY A 34 -10.70 -23.43 -8.21
N SER A 35 -9.70 -22.57 -7.98
CA SER A 35 -9.71 -21.65 -6.83
C SER A 35 -10.93 -20.71 -6.88
N VAL A 36 -11.55 -20.48 -5.72
CA VAL A 36 -12.65 -19.53 -5.56
C VAL A 36 -12.16 -18.37 -4.71
N ILE A 37 -12.25 -17.16 -5.26
CA ILE A 37 -11.91 -15.93 -4.54
C ILE A 37 -13.19 -15.39 -3.91
N THR A 38 -13.13 -15.11 -2.61
CA THR A 38 -14.22 -14.45 -1.89
C THR A 38 -13.74 -13.14 -1.27
N LEU A 39 -14.59 -12.12 -1.35
CA LEU A 39 -14.37 -10.85 -0.68
C LEU A 39 -15.59 -10.55 0.18
N GLN A 40 -15.35 -10.30 1.47
CA GLN A 40 -16.41 -9.95 2.41
C GLN A 40 -17.04 -8.59 2.08
N PRO A 41 -18.28 -8.32 2.54
CA PRO A 41 -18.90 -7.01 2.42
C PRO A 41 -18.01 -5.90 2.95
N TYR A 42 -18.04 -4.75 2.30
CA TYR A 42 -17.13 -3.67 2.62
C TYR A 42 -17.65 -2.30 2.26
N ASN A 43 -17.08 -1.28 2.91
CA ASN A 43 -17.31 0.13 2.59
C ASN A 43 -16.04 0.74 2.00
N GLU A 44 -16.22 1.71 1.10
CA GLU A 44 -15.16 2.51 0.51
C GLU A 44 -15.58 3.97 0.42
N ASN A 45 -14.75 4.87 0.91
CA ASN A 45 -14.99 6.31 0.81
C ASN A 45 -14.31 6.85 -0.45
N TYR A 46 -15.10 7.53 -1.28
CA TYR A 46 -14.64 8.30 -2.43
C TYR A 46 -14.64 9.77 -2.03
N ILE A 47 -13.46 10.37 -2.07
CA ILE A 47 -13.18 11.73 -1.60
C ILE A 47 -13.06 12.63 -2.83
N GLN A 48 -13.78 13.75 -2.87
CA GLN A 48 -13.59 14.76 -3.92
C GLN A 48 -12.26 15.48 -3.72
N THR A 49 -11.27 15.19 -4.56
CA THR A 49 -9.94 15.81 -4.48
C THR A 49 -9.75 16.99 -5.45
N GLY A 50 -10.74 17.25 -6.30
CA GLY A 50 -10.78 18.41 -7.20
C GLY A 50 -12.07 18.46 -8.02
N GLY A 51 -12.23 19.49 -8.84
CA GLY A 51 -13.47 19.75 -9.61
C GLY A 51 -13.95 18.61 -10.51
N GLY A 52 -13.06 17.70 -10.91
CA GLY A 52 -13.37 16.52 -11.70
C GLY A 52 -12.57 15.31 -11.25
N SER A 53 -12.26 15.20 -9.96
CA SER A 53 -11.40 14.14 -9.42
C SER A 53 -11.98 13.55 -8.15
N LEU A 54 -12.12 12.23 -8.11
CA LEU A 54 -12.38 11.45 -6.91
C LEU A 54 -11.18 10.57 -6.61
N PHE A 55 -10.87 10.42 -5.33
CA PHE A 55 -9.84 9.52 -4.84
C PHE A 55 -10.43 8.54 -3.85
N ALA A 56 -10.01 7.29 -3.93
CA ALA A 56 -10.31 6.28 -2.93
C ALA A 56 -9.10 5.38 -2.71
N THR A 57 -8.87 5.04 -1.45
CA THR A 57 -7.86 4.05 -1.07
C THR A 57 -8.43 3.12 -0.01
N SER A 58 -8.09 1.84 -0.09
CA SER A 58 -8.51 0.84 0.89
C SER A 58 -7.50 -0.29 1.02
N ILE A 59 -7.41 -0.86 2.23
CA ILE A 59 -6.72 -2.12 2.47
C ILE A 59 -7.77 -3.13 2.88
N ARG A 60 -7.78 -4.27 2.20
CA ARG A 60 -8.75 -5.34 2.41
C ARG A 60 -8.05 -6.68 2.36
N THR A 61 -8.80 -7.72 2.66
CA THR A 61 -8.32 -9.10 2.61
C THR A 61 -9.30 -9.90 1.76
N PHE A 62 -8.80 -10.57 0.72
CA PHE A 62 -9.57 -11.59 0.02
C PHE A 62 -9.15 -12.98 0.50
N SER A 63 -10.06 -13.94 0.37
CA SER A 63 -9.79 -15.31 0.78
C SER A 63 -9.78 -16.26 -0.42
N VAL A 64 -8.86 -17.22 -0.39
CA VAL A 64 -8.79 -18.35 -1.33
C VAL A 64 -8.71 -19.64 -0.51
N GLY A 65 -9.83 -20.34 -0.37
CA GLY A 65 -9.93 -21.43 0.60
C GLY A 65 -9.67 -20.93 2.03
N GLU A 66 -8.66 -21.50 2.70
CA GLU A 66 -8.24 -21.10 4.06
C GLU A 66 -7.20 -19.96 4.07
N TYR A 67 -6.68 -19.56 2.92
CA TYR A 67 -5.68 -18.49 2.83
C TYR A 67 -6.34 -17.11 2.82
N HIS A 68 -5.79 -16.20 3.61
CA HIS A 68 -6.24 -14.81 3.72
C HIS A 68 -5.12 -13.88 3.24
N LEU A 69 -5.36 -13.18 2.12
CA LEU A 69 -4.35 -12.40 1.44
C LEU A 69 -4.71 -10.91 1.49
N PRO A 70 -3.91 -10.07 2.18
CA PRO A 70 -4.14 -8.63 2.21
C PRO A 70 -3.78 -8.02 0.87
N TYR A 71 -4.52 -7.00 0.48
CA TYR A 71 -4.27 -6.22 -0.73
C TYR A 71 -4.70 -4.78 -0.51
N ALA A 72 -4.00 -3.86 -1.19
CA ALA A 72 -4.31 -2.44 -1.17
C ALA A 72 -4.88 -2.04 -2.54
N TRP A 73 -5.98 -1.28 -2.54
CA TRP A 73 -6.53 -0.61 -3.72
C TRP A 73 -6.35 0.87 -3.58
N ASN A 74 -5.77 1.47 -4.61
CA ASN A 74 -5.61 2.90 -4.73
C ASN A 74 -6.13 3.30 -6.12
N GLN A 75 -7.10 4.20 -6.17
CA GLN A 75 -7.74 4.60 -7.41
C GLN A 75 -8.04 6.10 -7.45
N THR A 76 -7.97 6.64 -8.66
CA THR A 76 -8.39 8.00 -8.99
C THR A 76 -9.37 7.94 -10.14
N ILE A 77 -10.53 8.58 -9.98
CA ILE A 77 -11.54 8.72 -11.03
C ILE A 77 -11.51 10.17 -11.51
N SER A 78 -11.22 10.37 -12.80
CA SER A 78 -11.28 11.68 -13.43
C SER A 78 -12.54 11.80 -14.30
N TYR A 79 -13.23 12.94 -14.21
CA TYR A 79 -14.44 13.22 -14.96
C TYR A 79 -14.53 14.71 -15.34
N ASP A 80 -15.41 15.04 -16.30
CA ASP A 80 -15.64 16.43 -16.70
C ASP A 80 -16.49 17.16 -15.65
N ALA A 81 -15.83 18.06 -14.92
CA ALA A 81 -16.43 18.93 -13.90
C ALA A 81 -17.59 19.79 -14.42
N GLN A 82 -17.61 20.10 -15.72
CA GLN A 82 -18.65 20.96 -16.31
C GLN A 82 -20.00 20.25 -16.40
N LEU A 83 -20.00 18.91 -16.42
CA LEU A 83 -21.23 18.10 -16.47
C LEU A 83 -21.93 17.99 -15.11
N GLY A 84 -21.25 18.36 -14.03
CA GLY A 84 -21.79 18.35 -12.68
C GLY A 84 -20.72 18.13 -11.63
N ARG A 85 -21.10 18.34 -10.38
CA ARG A 85 -20.28 18.03 -9.21
C ARG A 85 -20.95 16.96 -8.38
N MET A 86 -20.15 16.14 -7.70
CA MET A 86 -20.69 15.25 -6.68
C MET A 86 -21.29 16.07 -5.53
N PRO A 87 -22.40 15.61 -4.91
CA PRO A 87 -23.15 16.39 -3.94
C PRO A 87 -22.46 16.53 -2.57
N TYR A 88 -21.56 15.60 -2.22
CA TYR A 88 -20.87 15.54 -0.92
C TYR A 88 -19.37 15.42 -1.09
N LEU A 89 -18.57 16.03 -0.21
CA LEU A 89 -17.10 15.90 -0.24
C LEU A 89 -16.64 14.46 -0.14
N VAL A 90 -17.43 13.62 0.54
CA VAL A 90 -17.19 12.19 0.63
C VAL A 90 -18.49 11.44 0.39
N GLU A 91 -18.43 10.43 -0.48
CA GLU A 91 -19.48 9.45 -0.69
C GLU A 91 -18.95 8.06 -0.31
N THR A 92 -19.81 7.23 0.28
CA THR A 92 -19.45 5.85 0.64
C THR A 92 -20.14 4.88 -0.31
N LEU A 93 -19.33 4.09 -1.01
CA LEU A 93 -19.76 2.89 -1.69
C LEU A 93 -19.78 1.74 -0.68
N ARG A 94 -20.93 1.11 -0.51
CA ARG A 94 -21.10 -0.15 0.21
C ARG A 94 -21.23 -1.27 -0.81
N ALA A 95 -20.34 -2.25 -0.74
CA ALA A 95 -20.40 -3.48 -1.51
C ALA A 95 -20.80 -4.64 -0.61
N ASP A 96 -21.72 -5.49 -1.06
CA ASP A 96 -22.17 -6.68 -0.30
C ASP A 96 -21.20 -7.87 -0.41
N GLY A 97 -20.00 -7.65 -0.95
CA GLY A 97 -18.98 -8.66 -1.20
C GLY A 97 -18.89 -9.04 -2.68
N LEU A 98 -17.77 -9.64 -3.07
CA LEU A 98 -17.51 -10.09 -4.44
C LEU A 98 -17.77 -11.58 -4.55
N GLY A 99 -18.71 -11.95 -5.41
CA GLY A 99 -18.77 -13.29 -5.99
C GLY A 99 -17.94 -13.34 -7.26
N SER A 100 -17.05 -14.32 -7.37
CA SER A 100 -16.29 -14.58 -8.59
C SER A 100 -16.37 -16.05 -9.00
N PHE A 101 -16.50 -16.30 -10.30
CA PHE A 101 -16.37 -17.65 -10.84
C PHE A 101 -15.68 -17.59 -12.21
N TYR A 102 -14.79 -18.55 -12.46
CA TYR A 102 -14.11 -18.71 -13.75
C TYR A 102 -14.56 -20.00 -14.44
N SER A 103 -15.04 -19.87 -15.67
CA SER A 103 -15.45 -20.97 -16.55
C SER A 103 -14.29 -21.38 -17.45
N ASN A 104 -13.67 -22.53 -17.18
CA ASN A 104 -12.59 -23.05 -18.03
C ASN A 104 -13.07 -23.40 -19.45
N SER A 105 -14.29 -23.91 -19.60
CA SER A 105 -14.83 -24.33 -20.91
C SER A 105 -15.14 -23.16 -21.83
N GLN A 106 -15.49 -21.99 -21.27
CA GLN A 106 -15.83 -20.78 -22.01
C GLN A 106 -14.70 -19.74 -22.00
N ALA A 107 -13.63 -19.98 -21.23
CA ALA A 107 -12.59 -18.99 -20.93
C ALA A 107 -13.19 -17.65 -20.44
N GLU A 108 -14.15 -17.75 -19.53
CA GLU A 108 -14.98 -16.62 -19.11
C GLU A 108 -14.85 -16.38 -17.60
N LEU A 109 -14.49 -15.14 -17.22
CA LEU A 109 -14.48 -14.69 -15.84
C LEU A 109 -15.74 -13.87 -15.55
N ASN A 110 -16.51 -14.31 -14.56
CA ASN A 110 -17.70 -13.62 -14.09
C ASN A 110 -17.44 -13.01 -12.71
N LEU A 111 -17.73 -11.71 -12.60
CA LEU A 111 -17.63 -10.94 -11.37
C LEU A 111 -19.00 -10.36 -11.05
N ILE A 112 -19.48 -10.61 -9.83
CA ILE A 112 -20.79 -10.16 -9.38
C ILE A 112 -20.63 -9.42 -8.06
N VAL A 113 -21.05 -8.15 -8.06
CA VAL A 113 -21.03 -7.30 -6.87
C VAL A 113 -22.32 -6.49 -6.83
N SER A 114 -22.96 -6.45 -5.66
CA SER A 114 -24.07 -5.55 -5.38
C SER A 114 -23.53 -4.35 -4.63
N THR A 115 -23.84 -3.15 -5.11
CA THR A 115 -23.32 -1.91 -4.52
C THR A 115 -24.43 -0.89 -4.27
N ASN A 116 -24.30 -0.11 -3.20
CA ASN A 116 -25.08 1.08 -2.94
C ASN A 116 -24.16 2.26 -2.63
N ILE A 117 -24.50 3.44 -3.14
CA ILE A 117 -23.77 4.68 -2.85
C ILE A 117 -24.64 5.54 -1.94
N SER A 118 -24.02 6.08 -0.90
CA SER A 118 -24.66 6.93 0.11
C SER A 118 -23.72 8.07 0.54
N PRO A 119 -24.23 9.14 1.18
CA PRO A 119 -23.37 10.17 1.74
C PRO A 119 -22.38 9.57 2.74
N GLY A 120 -21.12 10.00 2.69
CA GLY A 120 -20.07 9.45 3.54
C GLY A 120 -20.10 9.93 4.99
N SER A 121 -19.18 9.41 5.79
CA SER A 121 -18.94 9.89 7.16
C SER A 121 -17.44 10.16 7.36
N PRO A 122 -17.02 11.44 7.45
CA PRO A 122 -17.83 12.66 7.29
C PRO A 122 -18.28 12.88 5.84
N ARG A 123 -19.45 13.52 5.61
CA ARG A 123 -19.92 13.86 4.24
C ARG A 123 -19.53 15.26 3.76
N ASP A 124 -19.53 16.25 4.67
CA ASP A 124 -19.41 17.68 4.36
C ASP A 124 -18.09 18.27 4.90
N SER A 125 -17.16 17.42 5.33
CA SER A 125 -15.81 17.82 5.73
C SER A 125 -14.81 16.81 5.19
N CYS A 126 -13.56 17.25 5.05
CA CYS A 126 -12.49 16.38 4.61
C CYS A 126 -12.12 15.35 5.70
N PRO A 127 -11.87 14.09 5.33
CA PRO A 127 -11.39 13.08 6.26
C PRO A 127 -9.95 13.37 6.70
N SER A 128 -9.47 12.65 7.71
CA SER A 128 -8.07 12.71 8.15
C SER A 128 -7.10 12.48 6.98
N GLY A 129 -5.98 13.20 6.97
CA GLY A 129 -5.04 13.23 5.85
C GLY A 129 -5.40 14.28 4.78
N PHE A 130 -6.53 14.96 4.90
CA PHE A 130 -6.94 16.00 3.96
C PHE A 130 -7.35 17.30 4.66
N THR A 131 -7.29 18.42 3.93
CA THR A 131 -7.82 19.72 4.32
C THR A 131 -8.68 20.31 3.21
N LEU A 132 -9.63 21.18 3.57
CA LEU A 132 -10.43 21.87 2.57
C LEU A 132 -9.53 22.75 1.68
N ASP A 133 -9.68 22.60 0.37
CA ASP A 133 -8.98 23.43 -0.60
C ASP A 133 -9.52 24.87 -0.58
N LYS A 134 -8.65 25.84 -0.87
CA LYS A 134 -9.05 27.25 -0.95
C LYS A 134 -9.75 27.58 -2.27
N SER A 135 -9.55 26.75 -3.29
CA SER A 135 -10.10 26.90 -4.64
C SER A 135 -11.54 26.43 -4.77
N GLY A 136 -12.05 25.65 -3.82
CA GLY A 136 -13.43 25.18 -3.84
C GLY A 136 -13.72 24.12 -2.77
N PRO A 137 -14.92 23.54 -2.76
CA PRO A 137 -15.31 22.48 -1.84
C PRO A 137 -14.66 21.17 -2.27
N TYR A 138 -13.34 21.06 -2.09
CA TYR A 138 -12.55 19.88 -2.41
C TYR A 138 -11.60 19.58 -1.25
N CYS A 139 -11.19 18.34 -1.15
CA CYS A 139 -10.23 17.89 -0.16
C CYS A 139 -8.85 17.81 -0.79
N ARG A 140 -7.97 18.72 -0.39
CA ARG A 140 -6.57 18.69 -0.73
C ARG A 140 -5.83 17.78 0.24
N ASP A 141 -4.99 16.92 -0.31
CA ASP A 141 -4.06 16.09 0.46
C ASP A 141 -3.17 16.94 1.38
N ASN A 142 -2.90 16.44 2.58
CA ASN A 142 -1.95 17.05 3.51
C ASN A 142 -0.61 16.37 3.34
N ASP A 143 0.40 17.11 2.88
CA ASP A 143 1.75 16.55 2.82
C ASP A 143 2.40 16.55 4.21
N GLU A 144 2.36 15.43 4.93
CA GLU A 144 2.93 15.32 6.27
C GLU A 144 4.46 15.40 6.27
N CYS A 145 5.11 15.07 5.15
CA CYS A 145 6.56 15.13 5.00
C CYS A 145 7.05 16.59 4.89
N VAL A 146 6.27 17.47 4.27
CA VAL A 146 6.61 18.90 4.15
C VAL A 146 6.14 19.69 5.38
N THR A 147 4.99 19.33 5.95
CA THR A 147 4.43 20.04 7.12
C THR A 147 5.11 19.68 8.44
N SER A 148 6.13 18.80 8.42
CA SER A 148 6.86 18.32 9.61
C SER A 148 5.96 17.66 10.66
N THR A 149 4.80 17.14 10.23
CA THR A 149 3.89 16.36 11.09
C THR A 149 4.08 14.85 10.93
N SER A 150 4.92 14.42 9.99
CA SER A 150 5.28 13.01 9.84
C SER A 150 5.96 12.48 11.10
N ARG A 151 5.63 11.24 11.48
CA ARG A 151 6.25 10.54 12.60
C ARG A 151 7.47 9.69 12.20
N CYS A 152 7.89 9.74 10.94
CA CYS A 152 8.98 8.92 10.42
C CYS A 152 10.29 9.23 11.13
N SER A 153 11.00 8.19 11.59
CA SER A 153 12.34 8.37 12.20
C SER A 153 13.42 8.69 11.16
N HIS A 154 13.28 8.16 9.94
CA HIS A 154 14.20 8.33 8.83
C HIS A 154 13.50 9.01 7.64
N GLY A 155 13.34 8.33 6.51
CA GLY A 155 12.74 8.91 5.30
C GLY A 155 11.22 8.97 5.35
N CYS A 156 10.64 10.01 4.75
CA CYS A 156 9.20 10.20 4.59
C CYS A 156 8.86 10.33 3.10
N THR A 157 7.80 9.64 2.65
CA THR A 157 7.24 9.78 1.30
C THR A 157 5.74 10.04 1.42
N ASN A 158 5.31 11.19 0.94
CA ASN A 158 3.90 11.58 0.95
C ASN A 158 3.08 10.69 -0.01
N THR A 159 1.86 10.36 0.40
CA THR A 159 0.91 9.58 -0.39
C THR A 159 -0.46 10.22 -0.29
N VAL A 160 -1.37 10.01 -1.25
CA VAL A 160 -2.67 10.67 -1.15
C VAL A 160 -3.46 10.11 0.05
N GLY A 161 -3.77 10.99 1.00
CA GLY A 161 -4.47 10.72 2.25
C GLY A 161 -3.61 10.20 3.40
N SER A 162 -2.29 10.07 3.22
CA SER A 162 -1.36 9.59 4.25
C SER A 162 0.11 9.76 3.86
N TYR A 163 1.01 9.09 4.56
CA TYR A 163 2.43 9.04 4.18
C TYR A 163 2.99 7.68 4.56
N SER A 164 4.12 7.33 3.94
CA SER A 164 4.88 6.13 4.26
C SER A 164 6.28 6.49 4.73
N CYS A 165 6.79 5.73 5.69
CA CYS A 165 8.13 5.88 6.19
C CYS A 165 9.07 4.85 5.58
N THR A 166 10.31 5.26 5.34
CA THR A 166 11.37 4.39 4.82
C THR A 166 12.58 4.42 5.73
N CYS A 167 13.24 3.28 5.85
CA CYS A 167 14.43 3.14 6.68
C CYS A 167 15.69 3.15 5.81
N THR A 168 16.75 3.78 6.32
CA THR A 168 18.10 3.68 5.76
C THR A 168 18.59 2.23 5.79
N PRO A 169 19.57 1.85 4.93
CA PRO A 169 20.18 0.52 4.99
C PRO A 169 20.67 0.15 6.40
N GLY A 170 20.53 -1.13 6.77
CA GLY A 170 20.82 -1.63 8.14
C GLY A 170 19.67 -1.46 9.13
N TYR A 171 18.53 -0.91 8.71
CA TYR A 171 17.35 -0.72 9.56
C TYR A 171 16.09 -1.27 8.90
N THR A 172 15.14 -1.72 9.72
CA THR A 172 13.81 -2.18 9.30
C THR A 172 12.71 -1.36 9.96
N LEU A 173 11.61 -1.17 9.23
CA LEU A 173 10.46 -0.43 9.75
C LEU A 173 9.78 -1.23 10.87
N GLY A 174 9.63 -0.61 12.03
CA GLY A 174 9.02 -1.22 13.20
C GLY A 174 7.51 -1.44 13.02
N PRO A 175 6.86 -2.15 13.97
CA PRO A 175 5.44 -2.48 13.89
C PRO A 175 4.51 -1.27 13.92
N ASP A 176 5.00 -0.11 14.39
CA ASP A 176 4.26 1.14 14.39
C ASP A 176 4.17 1.77 12.98
N GLY A 177 4.98 1.30 12.02
CA GLY A 177 5.05 1.85 10.66
C GLY A 177 5.81 3.17 10.56
N TYR A 178 6.46 3.62 11.63
CA TYR A 178 7.11 4.94 11.70
C TYR A 178 8.56 4.89 12.18
N THR A 179 8.87 3.99 13.11
CA THR A 179 10.17 3.92 13.77
C THR A 179 11.05 2.88 13.11
N CYS A 180 12.26 3.28 12.69
CA CYS A 180 13.25 2.37 12.16
C CYS A 180 14.04 1.72 13.29
N GLN A 181 14.03 0.39 13.30
CA GLN A 181 14.75 -0.46 14.25
C GLN A 181 16.00 -1.00 13.57
N ASP A 182 17.11 -0.93 14.29
CA ASP A 182 18.38 -1.51 13.88
C ASP A 182 18.22 -3.00 13.59
N VAL A 183 18.75 -3.46 12.46
CA VAL A 183 18.74 -4.88 12.12
C VAL A 183 19.91 -5.52 12.84
N ASP A 184 19.63 -6.43 13.77
CA ASP A 184 20.70 -7.20 14.39
C ASP A 184 21.18 -8.29 13.43
N GLU A 185 22.22 -8.00 12.65
CA GLU A 185 22.80 -9.00 11.75
C GLU A 185 23.49 -10.14 12.53
N CYS A 186 23.92 -9.90 13.78
CA CYS A 186 24.52 -10.95 14.60
C CYS A 186 23.51 -12.04 15.03
N SER A 187 22.21 -11.75 14.96
CA SER A 187 21.14 -12.72 15.14
C SER A 187 20.89 -13.59 13.90
N MET A 188 21.53 -13.28 12.76
CA MET A 188 21.44 -14.09 11.53
C MET A 188 22.57 -15.14 11.48
N VAL A 189 22.33 -16.21 10.72
CA VAL A 189 23.30 -17.32 10.62
C VAL A 189 24.43 -16.98 9.65
N ASN A 190 25.67 -17.32 10.03
CA ASN A 190 26.88 -17.19 9.19
C ASN A 190 27.24 -15.76 8.76
N VAL A 191 26.93 -14.76 9.59
CA VAL A 191 27.28 -13.36 9.30
C VAL A 191 28.77 -13.06 9.47
N CYS A 192 29.41 -13.63 10.50
CA CYS A 192 30.86 -13.56 10.67
C CYS A 192 31.54 -14.90 10.30
N GLY A 193 32.83 -14.82 9.99
CA GLY A 193 33.66 -16.00 9.70
C GLY A 193 33.97 -16.87 10.93
N PRO A 194 34.53 -18.07 10.73
CA PRO A 194 34.94 -18.92 11.85
C PRO A 194 35.98 -18.22 12.74
N GLN A 195 35.88 -18.40 14.06
CA GLN A 195 36.69 -17.72 15.09
C GLN A 195 36.51 -16.20 15.18
N GLN A 196 35.42 -15.65 14.64
CA GLN A 196 35.06 -14.25 14.84
C GLN A 196 33.87 -14.10 15.79
N GLN A 197 33.93 -13.07 16.64
CA GLN A 197 32.81 -12.59 17.44
C GLN A 197 32.10 -11.49 16.64
N CYS A 198 30.77 -11.60 16.57
CA CYS A 198 29.92 -10.56 15.99
C CYS A 198 29.51 -9.58 17.08
N ASP A 199 29.67 -8.29 16.81
CA ASP A 199 29.19 -7.19 17.63
C ASP A 199 28.27 -6.31 16.78
N ASN A 200 26.97 -6.27 17.12
CA ASN A 200 25.98 -5.47 16.41
C ASN A 200 26.18 -3.97 16.68
N THR A 201 25.99 -3.14 15.66
CA THR A 201 26.21 -1.69 15.73
C THR A 201 25.07 -0.93 15.03
N PRO A 202 24.83 0.35 15.33
CA PRO A 202 23.77 1.09 14.63
C PRO A 202 23.99 1.13 13.10
N GLY A 203 23.09 0.48 12.36
CA GLY A 203 23.03 0.36 10.91
C GLY A 203 23.98 -0.68 10.31
N SER A 204 24.67 -1.49 11.12
CA SER A 204 25.64 -2.48 10.64
C SER A 204 26.12 -3.42 11.74
N TYR A 205 27.15 -4.21 11.47
CA TYR A 205 27.80 -5.06 12.46
C TYR A 205 29.31 -5.05 12.24
N THR A 206 30.05 -5.45 13.27
CA THR A 206 31.49 -5.68 13.18
C THR A 206 31.82 -7.12 13.56
N CYS A 207 32.77 -7.72 12.83
CA CYS A 207 33.30 -9.04 13.13
C CYS A 207 34.74 -8.89 13.62
N THR A 208 35.02 -9.28 14.86
CA THR A 208 36.37 -9.22 15.44
C THR A 208 36.91 -10.60 15.75
N TYR A 209 38.20 -10.84 15.55
CA TYR A 209 38.78 -12.16 15.82
C TYR A 209 38.81 -12.48 17.31
N THR A 210 38.37 -13.69 17.64
CA THR A 210 38.60 -14.30 18.96
C THR A 210 39.97 -14.96 18.98
N CYS A 211 40.89 -14.41 19.78
CA CYS A 211 42.26 -14.89 19.85
C CYS A 211 42.41 -16.07 20.82
N ARG A 212 43.25 -17.04 20.44
CA ARG A 212 43.66 -18.11 21.34
C ARG A 212 44.46 -17.54 22.51
N HIS A 213 44.43 -18.25 23.64
CA HIS A 213 45.11 -17.85 24.87
C HIS A 213 46.59 -17.48 24.62
N GLY A 214 47.00 -16.27 25.03
CA GLY A 214 48.36 -15.76 24.84
C GLY A 214 48.55 -14.80 23.65
N LEU A 215 47.56 -14.68 22.76
CA LEU A 215 47.55 -13.70 21.67
C LEU A 215 46.59 -12.55 21.98
N ARG A 216 46.95 -11.33 21.55
CA ARG A 216 46.12 -10.12 21.66
C ARG A 216 45.54 -9.76 20.29
N ARG A 217 44.39 -9.06 20.31
CA ARG A 217 43.83 -8.45 19.09
C ARG A 217 44.76 -7.34 18.62
N THR A 218 45.05 -7.31 17.32
CA THR A 218 45.67 -6.13 16.68
C THR A 218 44.78 -4.89 16.86
N SER A 219 45.34 -3.69 16.75
CA SER A 219 44.59 -2.43 16.84
C SER A 219 43.43 -2.31 15.85
N SER A 220 43.51 -3.01 14.71
CA SER A 220 42.44 -3.09 13.71
C SER A 220 41.34 -4.10 14.04
N GLY A 221 41.54 -5.01 15.00
CA GLY A 221 40.60 -6.10 15.33
C GLY A 221 40.54 -7.23 14.30
N THR A 222 41.32 -7.16 13.21
CA THR A 222 41.25 -8.08 12.05
C THR A 222 42.24 -9.26 12.13
N ALA A 223 43.09 -9.30 13.15
CA ALA A 223 44.07 -10.37 13.35
C ALA A 223 44.49 -10.47 14.82
N CYS A 224 45.11 -11.60 15.18
CA CYS A 224 45.72 -11.85 16.48
C CYS A 224 47.25 -11.77 16.38
N GLU A 225 47.87 -11.07 17.31
CA GLU A 225 49.33 -10.91 17.43
C GLU A 225 49.83 -11.36 18.81
N GLY A 226 51.10 -11.74 18.89
CA GLY A 226 51.74 -12.29 20.09
C GLY A 226 52.68 -11.29 20.74
#